data_AF-A0A3Q2W4F5-F1
#
_entry.id   AF-A0A3Q2W4F5-F1
#
_cell.length_a   1.000
_cell.length_b   1.000
_cell.length_c   1.000
_cell.angle_alpha   90.00
_cell.angle_beta   90.00
_cell.angle_gamma   90.00
#
_symmetry.space_group_name_H-M   'P 1'
#
loop_
_entity.id
_entity.type
_entity.pdbx_description
1 polymer ?
#
loop_
_entity_poly.entity_id
_entity_poly.type
_entity_poly.pdbx_seq_one_letter_code
_entity_poly.pdbx_strand_id
1 'polypeptide(L)'
;MPLVFRTLLFGFVTLLVVLLIIDDIAEVEEETAKAAVHVNPTALTTASADTYRHRPIYNNTAKHSSNSWTFNKTLSHLIRKNILRFLDPERDISILKGTLKPGDIIHYVFDRHSTTNISENLYRLLPTVSPMKNQHYRRCAIVGNSGILLNSSCGPEIDSHDFVIRCNLAPVEEYFQDVGWRTNLVTMNPSVVQRAFQDLVTNEWKERFLRRLRSLSGSVLWIPAFMAKGGEERVEWALRLILLHTVDIRTAFPSLRLLHAVRGYWLTNNVHIKRPTTGLLMYTMATRFCEEIHLYGFWPFSLDPQGKPVKYHYYDTLKYEYTSSSSPHTMPLEFRTLSTLHRQGALRLHTGVCGIQQRPQKDLQSK
;
A
#
# COMPACT_ATOMS: atom_id res chain seq x y z
N MET A 1 15.21 54.52 6.54
CA MET A 1 14.66 53.71 7.65
C MET A 1 15.43 52.40 7.72
N PRO A 2 16.30 52.22 8.73
CA PRO A 2 17.45 51.34 8.59
C PRO A 2 17.14 49.89 9.01
N LEU A 3 17.98 48.99 8.50
CA LEU A 3 18.06 47.53 8.62
C LEU A 3 17.59 46.94 9.97
N VAL A 4 17.77 47.66 11.07
CA VAL A 4 17.36 47.31 12.44
C VAL A 4 15.86 47.03 12.55
N PHE A 5 15.01 47.76 11.81
CA PHE A 5 13.55 47.56 11.86
C PHE A 5 13.13 46.26 11.17
N ARG A 6 13.87 45.80 10.16
CA ARG A 6 13.59 44.53 9.46
C ARG A 6 14.00 43.31 10.26
N THR A 7 15.14 43.36 10.97
CA THR A 7 15.56 42.29 11.89
C THR A 7 14.65 42.20 13.11
N LEU A 8 14.20 43.33 13.65
CA LEU A 8 13.20 43.36 14.72
C LEU A 8 11.86 42.76 14.26
N LEU A 9 11.36 43.14 13.07
CA LEU A 9 10.12 42.60 12.52
C LEU A 9 10.22 41.09 12.27
N PHE A 10 11.35 40.60 11.75
CA PHE A 10 11.56 39.16 11.56
C PHE A 10 11.61 38.41 12.90
N GLY A 11 12.28 38.98 13.91
CA GLY A 11 12.34 38.43 15.27
C GLY A 11 10.96 38.37 15.96
N PHE A 12 10.11 39.39 15.74
CA PHE A 12 8.73 39.39 16.24
C PHE A 12 7.87 38.33 15.56
N VAL A 13 8.01 38.15 14.24
CA VAL A 13 7.26 37.13 13.49
C VAL A 13 7.69 35.72 13.88
N THR A 14 8.99 35.45 14.04
CA THR A 14 9.45 34.15 14.54
C THR A 14 9.01 33.89 15.98
N LEU A 15 9.02 34.90 16.85
CA LEU A 15 8.51 34.76 18.22
C LEU A 15 7.01 34.46 18.24
N LEU A 16 6.21 35.14 17.39
CA LEU A 16 4.78 34.87 17.24
C LEU A 16 4.50 33.45 16.72
N VAL A 17 5.27 32.97 15.75
CA VAL A 17 5.13 31.59 15.25
C VAL A 17 5.51 30.58 16.33
N VAL A 18 6.56 30.84 17.11
CA VAL A 18 6.94 29.97 18.24
C VAL A 18 5.86 29.98 19.33
N LEU A 19 5.28 31.14 19.65
CA LEU A 19 4.19 31.24 20.62
C LEU A 19 2.94 30.51 20.15
N LEU A 20 2.57 30.62 18.87
CA LEU A 20 1.45 29.87 18.28
C LEU A 20 1.70 28.35 18.29
N ILE A 21 2.94 27.91 18.03
CA ILE A 21 3.32 26.49 18.13
C ILE A 21 3.25 26.01 19.59
N ILE A 22 3.65 26.83 20.56
CA ILE A 22 3.58 26.49 21.98
C ILE A 22 2.12 26.43 22.45
N ASP A 23 1.26 27.33 21.99
CA ASP A 23 -0.18 27.33 22.29
C ASP A 23 -0.86 26.08 21.68
N ASP A 24 -0.56 25.74 20.43
CA ASP A 24 -1.02 24.50 19.78
C ASP A 24 -0.54 23.23 20.54
N ILE A 25 0.69 23.24 21.05
CA ILE A 25 1.23 22.12 21.84
C ILE A 25 0.52 22.03 23.20
N ALA A 26 0.28 23.17 23.86
CA ALA A 26 -0.41 23.22 25.14
C ALA A 26 -1.88 22.78 25.03
N GLU A 27 -2.56 23.14 23.93
CA GLU A 27 -3.94 22.71 23.65
C GLU A 27 -4.01 21.18 23.42
N VAL A 28 -3.03 20.61 22.73
CA VAL A 28 -2.91 19.15 22.53
C VAL A 28 -2.55 18.42 23.84
N GLU A 29 -1.71 19.01 24.69
CA GLU A 29 -1.39 18.46 26.01
C GLU A 29 -2.60 18.53 26.97
N GLU A 30 -3.43 19.57 26.89
CA GLU A 30 -4.66 19.68 27.67
C GLU A 30 -5.74 18.69 27.20
N GLU A 31 -5.90 18.48 25.88
CA GLU A 31 -6.81 17.47 25.34
C GLU A 31 -6.38 16.04 25.71
N THR A 32 -5.08 15.75 25.69
CA THR A 32 -4.54 14.44 26.10
C THR A 32 -4.62 14.23 27.61
N ALA A 33 -4.46 15.27 28.43
CA ALA A 33 -4.68 15.21 29.88
C ALA A 33 -6.16 14.99 30.22
N LYS A 34 -7.10 15.66 29.54
CA LYS A 34 -8.55 15.42 29.70
C LYS A 34 -8.96 14.01 29.29
N ALA A 35 -8.30 13.42 28.29
CA ALA A 35 -8.51 12.02 27.92
C ALA A 35 -7.94 11.01 28.94
N ALA A 36 -6.88 11.38 29.68
CA ALA A 36 -6.25 10.53 30.69
C ALA A 36 -6.98 10.54 32.04
N VAL A 37 -7.66 11.63 32.41
CA VAL A 37 -8.37 11.79 33.70
C VAL A 37 -9.64 10.90 33.80
N HIS A 38 -10.12 10.32 32.70
CA HIS A 38 -11.28 9.40 32.71
C HIS A 38 -10.95 7.92 32.97
N VAL A 39 -9.71 7.57 33.31
CA VAL A 39 -9.35 6.22 33.74
C VAL A 39 -8.77 6.30 35.15
N ASN A 40 -9.60 5.96 36.15
CA ASN A 40 -9.25 6.02 37.56
C ASN A 40 -8.38 4.79 37.95
N PRO A 41 -7.10 4.96 38.37
CA PRO A 41 -6.16 3.85 38.56
C PRO A 41 -6.04 3.43 40.02
N THR A 42 -7.16 3.11 40.69
CA THR A 42 -7.10 2.68 42.10
C THR A 42 -8.19 1.65 42.43
N ALA A 43 -8.05 0.45 41.85
CA ALA A 43 -8.67 -0.78 42.35
C ALA A 43 -7.99 -1.99 41.70
N LEU A 44 -6.71 -2.21 42.02
CA LEU A 44 -5.96 -3.39 41.56
C LEU A 44 -5.17 -4.00 42.71
N THR A 45 -5.89 -4.47 43.72
CA THR A 45 -5.42 -5.52 44.63
C THR A 45 -6.63 -6.33 45.08
N THR A 46 -6.49 -7.66 44.98
CA THR A 46 -7.37 -8.71 45.51
C THR A 46 -8.79 -8.83 44.92
N ALA A 47 -8.93 -9.61 43.85
CA ALA A 47 -10.04 -10.57 43.66
C ALA A 47 -9.75 -11.50 42.48
N SER A 48 -10.37 -12.66 42.50
CA SER A 48 -10.07 -13.91 41.79
C SER A 48 -10.01 -13.85 40.26
N ALA A 49 -9.38 -14.90 39.72
CA ALA A 49 -9.63 -15.41 38.38
C ALA A 49 -11.13 -15.47 38.04
N ASP A 50 -11.43 -15.41 36.74
CA ASP A 50 -12.75 -15.32 36.10
C ASP A 50 -13.37 -13.93 36.04
N THR A 51 -13.02 -13.15 35.00
CA THR A 51 -13.94 -12.58 33.98
C THR A 51 -13.30 -11.39 33.26
N TYR A 52 -12.72 -11.61 32.07
CA TYR A 52 -12.58 -10.58 31.03
C TYR A 52 -12.59 -11.24 29.63
N ARG A 53 -13.75 -11.80 29.25
CA ARG A 53 -14.13 -11.97 27.83
C ARG A 53 -14.89 -10.71 27.40
N HIS A 54 -14.20 -9.61 27.12
CA HIS A 54 -14.81 -8.55 26.32
C HIS A 54 -14.72 -8.94 24.83
N ARG A 55 -15.75 -9.66 24.37
CA ARG A 55 -16.08 -9.76 22.95
C ARG A 55 -16.42 -8.34 22.44
N PRO A 56 -15.88 -7.89 21.30
CA PRO A 56 -16.46 -6.77 20.59
C PRO A 56 -17.89 -7.18 20.20
N ILE A 57 -18.89 -6.39 20.59
CA ILE A 57 -20.25 -6.54 20.10
C ILE A 57 -20.21 -6.15 18.62
N TYR A 58 -19.98 -7.14 17.77
CA TYR A 58 -20.33 -7.06 16.36
C TYR A 58 -21.85 -7.05 16.29
N ASN A 59 -22.43 -5.94 15.84
CA ASN A 59 -23.83 -5.93 15.44
C ASN A 59 -24.03 -7.00 14.36
N ASN A 60 -24.75 -8.05 14.75
CA ASN A 60 -24.95 -9.30 14.03
C ASN A 60 -26.02 -9.14 12.93
N THR A 61 -25.82 -8.19 12.02
CA THR A 61 -26.66 -8.03 10.81
C THR A 61 -25.89 -8.21 9.51
N ALA A 62 -24.62 -8.59 9.54
CA ALA A 62 -23.90 -9.06 8.36
C ALA A 62 -24.19 -10.56 8.09
N LYS A 63 -25.47 -10.89 7.90
CA LYS A 63 -25.80 -12.10 7.12
C LYS A 63 -25.24 -11.85 5.72
N HIS A 64 -24.41 -12.79 5.25
CA HIS A 64 -23.94 -12.89 3.87
C HIS A 64 -25.08 -12.68 2.87
N SER A 65 -25.23 -11.47 2.35
CA SER A 65 -25.87 -11.24 1.05
C SER A 65 -24.77 -11.11 0.02
N SER A 66 -24.33 -12.23 -0.54
CA SER A 66 -23.42 -12.26 -1.68
C SER A 66 -24.08 -11.80 -3.00
N ASN A 67 -25.03 -10.85 -2.99
CA ASN A 67 -25.89 -10.59 -4.15
C ASN A 67 -26.26 -9.13 -4.47
N SER A 68 -25.66 -8.08 -3.89
CA SER A 68 -26.00 -6.71 -4.37
C SER A 68 -24.89 -5.66 -4.29
N TRP A 69 -23.61 -6.05 -4.33
CA TRP A 69 -22.61 -5.04 -4.71
C TRP A 69 -22.82 -4.67 -6.18
N THR A 70 -22.98 -3.38 -6.45
CA THR A 70 -23.11 -2.84 -7.80
C THR A 70 -22.06 -1.75 -8.03
N PHE A 71 -21.45 -1.76 -9.21
CA PHE A 71 -20.42 -0.80 -9.53
C PHE A 71 -21.04 0.58 -9.80
N ASN A 72 -20.70 1.55 -8.96
CA ASN A 72 -21.09 2.95 -9.13
C ASN A 72 -20.04 3.67 -10.00
N LYS A 73 -20.21 3.55 -11.32
CA LYS A 73 -19.30 4.15 -12.31
C LYS A 73 -19.17 5.66 -12.15
N THR A 74 -20.26 6.36 -11.81
CA THR A 74 -20.26 7.81 -11.59
C THR A 74 -19.38 8.22 -10.42
N LEU A 75 -19.51 7.53 -9.27
CA LEU A 75 -18.67 7.81 -8.10
C LEU A 75 -17.20 7.45 -8.35
N SER A 76 -16.92 6.31 -9.00
CA SER A 76 -15.54 5.94 -9.39
C SER A 76 -14.91 7.02 -10.28
N HIS A 77 -15.66 7.53 -11.26
CA HIS A 77 -15.19 8.61 -12.14
C HIS A 77 -14.94 9.92 -11.37
N LEU A 78 -15.81 10.29 -10.43
CA LEU A 78 -15.63 11.46 -9.58
C LEU A 78 -14.35 11.37 -8.73
N ILE A 79 -14.11 10.22 -8.10
CA ILE A 79 -12.89 9.93 -7.34
C ILE A 79 -11.66 10.06 -8.24
N ARG A 80 -11.69 9.44 -9.44
CA ARG A 80 -10.62 9.53 -10.44
C ARG A 80 -10.31 10.99 -10.82
N LYS A 81 -11.33 11.83 -11.00
CA LYS A 81 -11.18 13.26 -11.33
C LYS A 81 -10.58 14.05 -10.17
N ASN A 82 -10.99 13.75 -8.93
CA ASN A 82 -10.45 14.41 -7.74
C ASN A 82 -8.98 14.04 -7.50
N ILE A 83 -8.62 12.76 -7.66
CA ILE A 83 -7.23 12.28 -7.53
C ILE A 83 -6.30 12.94 -8.55
N LEU A 84 -6.77 13.18 -9.78
CA LEU A 84 -5.98 13.83 -10.84
C LEU A 84 -5.47 15.22 -10.45
N ARG A 85 -6.12 15.91 -9.51
CA ARG A 85 -5.66 17.22 -9.00
C ARG A 85 -4.39 17.12 -8.16
N PHE A 86 -4.05 15.92 -7.67
CA PHE A 86 -2.91 15.67 -6.80
C PHE A 86 -1.80 14.90 -7.51
N LEU A 87 -2.16 13.87 -8.29
CA LEU A 87 -1.20 12.97 -8.93
C LEU A 87 -1.49 12.77 -10.43
N ASP A 88 -0.41 12.73 -11.21
CA ASP A 88 -0.42 12.37 -12.62
C ASP A 88 0.25 10.99 -12.75
N PRO A 89 -0.49 9.93 -13.12
CA PRO A 89 0.04 8.58 -13.13
C PRO A 89 1.22 8.42 -14.09
N GLU A 90 1.23 9.15 -15.20
CA GLU A 90 2.28 8.99 -16.21
C GLU A 90 3.60 9.57 -15.70
N ARG A 91 3.53 10.66 -14.93
CA ARG A 91 4.71 11.33 -14.36
C ARG A 91 5.14 10.76 -13.02
N ASP A 92 4.19 10.29 -12.21
CA ASP A 92 4.46 9.90 -10.83
C ASP A 92 4.78 8.42 -10.66
N ILE A 93 4.39 7.57 -11.62
CA ILE A 93 4.71 6.14 -11.54
C ILE A 93 6.21 5.87 -11.63
N SER A 94 6.92 6.65 -12.44
CA SER A 94 8.37 6.53 -12.57
C SER A 94 9.04 7.86 -12.90
N ILE A 95 10.18 8.10 -12.25
CA ILE A 95 11.23 8.97 -12.75
C ILE A 95 11.66 8.43 -14.11
N LEU A 96 11.88 9.32 -15.08
CA LEU A 96 12.28 8.97 -16.44
C LEU A 96 13.78 9.15 -16.64
N LYS A 97 14.33 8.38 -17.57
CA LYS A 97 15.71 8.52 -18.02
C LYS A 97 15.93 9.92 -18.61
N GLY A 98 17.01 10.57 -18.19
CA GLY A 98 17.31 11.96 -18.55
C GLY A 98 16.89 13.00 -17.50
N THR A 99 15.96 12.65 -16.58
CA THR A 99 15.68 13.51 -15.41
C THR A 99 16.82 13.47 -14.39
N LEU A 100 17.50 12.32 -14.28
CA LEU A 100 18.62 12.07 -13.37
C LEU A 100 19.81 11.48 -14.13
N LYS A 101 21.01 11.60 -13.54
CA LYS A 101 22.29 11.06 -14.02
C LYS A 101 22.99 10.26 -12.91
N PRO A 102 23.86 9.29 -13.25
CA PRO A 102 24.71 8.63 -12.26
C PRO A 102 25.48 9.65 -11.41
N GLY A 103 25.48 9.46 -10.09
CA GLY A 103 26.10 10.36 -9.12
C GLY A 103 25.20 11.47 -8.59
N ASP A 104 24.03 11.73 -9.19
CA ASP A 104 23.07 12.70 -8.64
C ASP A 104 22.65 12.30 -7.22
N ILE A 105 22.57 13.29 -6.32
CA ILE A 105 22.23 13.10 -4.91
C ILE A 105 20.72 13.17 -4.74
N ILE A 106 20.14 12.14 -4.11
CA ILE A 106 18.72 12.05 -3.78
C ILE A 106 18.56 11.97 -2.26
N HIS A 107 17.66 12.78 -1.71
CA HIS A 107 17.24 12.70 -0.32
C HIS A 107 16.14 11.65 -0.14
N TYR A 108 16.19 10.87 0.95
CA TYR A 108 15.11 9.94 1.27
C TYR A 108 13.83 10.68 1.64
N VAL A 109 12.68 10.14 1.22
CA VAL A 109 11.37 10.76 1.47
C VAL A 109 11.02 10.77 2.97
N PHE A 110 11.38 9.71 3.70
CA PHE A 110 11.08 9.60 5.14
C PHE A 110 12.18 10.10 6.07
N ASP A 111 13.39 10.29 5.56
CA ASP A 111 14.53 10.84 6.30
C ASP A 111 15.29 11.80 5.39
N ARG A 112 14.89 13.07 5.41
CA ARG A 112 15.45 14.08 4.51
C ARG A 112 16.91 14.44 4.83
N HIS A 113 17.42 14.05 5.99
CA HIS A 113 18.83 14.26 6.36
C HIS A 113 19.75 13.22 5.74
N SER A 114 19.21 12.04 5.39
CA SER A 114 19.96 11.01 4.70
C SER A 114 19.83 11.13 3.18
N THR A 115 20.93 10.82 2.50
CA THR A 115 21.04 10.87 1.04
C THR A 115 21.57 9.57 0.47
N THR A 116 21.37 9.39 -0.84
CA THR A 116 22.00 8.35 -1.65
C THR A 116 22.27 8.88 -3.04
N ASN A 117 23.18 8.23 -3.77
CA ASN A 117 23.52 8.61 -5.12
C ASN A 117 22.81 7.71 -6.12
N ILE A 118 22.43 8.26 -7.27
CA ILE A 118 21.96 7.46 -8.39
C ILE A 118 23.08 6.55 -8.89
N SER A 119 22.87 5.24 -8.81
CA SER A 119 23.82 4.25 -9.30
C SER A 119 23.74 4.10 -10.82
N GLU A 120 24.81 3.57 -11.40
CA GLU A 120 24.86 3.21 -12.81
C GLU A 120 23.80 2.16 -13.18
N ASN A 121 23.58 1.17 -12.32
CA ASN A 121 22.57 0.12 -12.53
C ASN A 121 21.15 0.70 -12.54
N LEU A 122 20.83 1.59 -11.60
CA LEU A 122 19.53 2.24 -11.52
C LEU A 122 19.31 3.11 -12.76
N TYR A 123 20.28 3.94 -13.13
CA TYR A 123 20.18 4.79 -14.33
C TYR A 123 19.98 3.98 -15.62
N ARG A 124 20.64 2.81 -15.75
CA ARG A 124 20.45 1.92 -16.89
C ARG A 124 19.03 1.40 -17.00
N LEU A 125 18.39 1.12 -15.86
CA LEU A 125 17.04 0.55 -15.77
C LEU A 125 15.92 1.61 -15.74
N LEU A 126 16.23 2.90 -15.58
CA LEU A 126 15.23 3.97 -15.68
C LEU A 126 14.49 3.91 -17.04
N PRO A 127 13.15 3.98 -17.04
CA PRO A 127 12.39 3.96 -18.28
C PRO A 127 12.55 5.28 -19.05
N THR A 128 12.64 5.21 -20.37
CA THR A 128 12.67 6.39 -21.26
C THR A 128 11.27 6.98 -21.47
N VAL A 129 10.23 6.16 -21.34
CA VAL A 129 8.82 6.54 -21.45
C VAL A 129 8.06 5.94 -20.28
N SER A 130 7.07 6.66 -19.75
CA SER A 130 6.26 6.18 -18.64
C SER A 130 5.67 4.79 -18.94
N PRO A 131 5.85 3.81 -18.03
CA PRO A 131 5.27 2.48 -18.19
C PRO A 131 3.74 2.48 -18.32
N MET A 132 3.06 3.53 -17.86
CA MET A 132 1.61 3.70 -17.92
C MET A 132 1.15 4.70 -18.99
N LYS A 133 2.04 5.14 -19.88
CA LYS A 133 1.68 6.07 -20.94
C LYS A 133 0.56 5.47 -21.80
N ASN A 134 -0.54 6.22 -21.94
CA ASN A 134 -1.73 5.81 -22.71
C ASN A 134 -2.31 4.44 -22.29
N GLN A 135 -2.08 3.98 -21.06
CA GLN A 135 -2.62 2.72 -20.58
C GLN A 135 -3.99 2.94 -19.93
N HIS A 136 -4.94 2.08 -20.27
CA HIS A 136 -6.28 2.10 -19.71
C HIS A 136 -6.89 0.70 -19.71
N TYR A 137 -7.37 0.25 -18.55
CA TYR A 137 -7.90 -1.09 -18.34
C TYR A 137 -9.31 -1.01 -17.75
N ARG A 138 -10.18 -1.93 -18.15
CA ARG A 138 -11.57 -1.93 -17.69
C ARG A 138 -11.68 -2.46 -16.26
N ARG A 139 -11.10 -3.62 -15.98
CA ARG A 139 -11.13 -4.27 -14.66
C ARG A 139 -9.73 -4.54 -14.14
N CYS A 140 -9.43 -4.02 -12.97
CA CYS A 140 -8.16 -4.23 -12.30
C CYS A 140 -8.34 -4.95 -10.97
N ALA A 141 -7.46 -5.91 -10.68
CA ALA A 141 -7.31 -6.50 -9.36
C ALA A 141 -6.09 -5.91 -8.67
N ILE A 142 -6.23 -5.49 -7.41
CA ILE A 142 -5.12 -5.14 -6.54
C ILE A 142 -5.08 -6.16 -5.42
N VAL A 143 -3.97 -6.89 -5.35
CA VAL A 143 -3.77 -7.98 -4.40
C VAL A 143 -2.81 -7.50 -3.32
N GLY A 144 -3.36 -7.24 -2.14
CA GLY A 144 -2.64 -7.08 -0.90
C GLY A 144 -2.17 -8.43 -0.34
N ASN A 145 -1.42 -8.40 0.75
CA ASN A 145 -0.69 -9.57 1.22
C ASN A 145 -1.36 -10.29 2.39
N SER A 146 -2.55 -9.86 2.85
CA SER A 146 -3.17 -10.40 4.07
C SER A 146 -3.43 -11.90 3.99
N GLY A 147 -3.25 -12.58 5.13
CA GLY A 147 -3.58 -14.00 5.29
C GLY A 147 -5.06 -14.34 5.11
N ILE A 148 -5.95 -13.34 5.01
CA ILE A 148 -7.38 -13.54 4.69
C ILE A 148 -7.57 -14.25 3.34
N LEU A 149 -6.57 -14.21 2.46
CA LEU A 149 -6.60 -14.90 1.17
C LEU A 149 -6.47 -16.42 1.28
N LEU A 150 -5.93 -16.96 2.38
CA LEU A 150 -5.70 -18.39 2.51
C LEU A 150 -7.01 -19.19 2.50
N ASN A 151 -7.12 -20.16 1.60
CA ASN A 151 -8.31 -20.95 1.31
C ASN A 151 -9.50 -20.14 0.76
N SER A 152 -9.24 -18.97 0.16
CA SER A 152 -10.28 -18.14 -0.46
C SER A 152 -10.69 -18.65 -1.85
N SER A 153 -9.85 -19.45 -2.53
CA SER A 153 -10.06 -19.85 -3.93
C SER A 153 -10.22 -18.67 -4.90
N CYS A 154 -9.68 -17.49 -4.56
CA CYS A 154 -9.82 -16.28 -5.37
C CYS A 154 -8.89 -16.22 -6.59
N GLY A 155 -7.96 -17.16 -6.75
CA GLY A 155 -6.97 -17.13 -7.83
C GLY A 155 -7.57 -17.01 -9.23
N PRO A 156 -8.53 -17.86 -9.63
CA PRO A 156 -9.18 -17.75 -10.93
C PRO A 156 -9.91 -16.41 -11.16
N GLU A 157 -10.55 -15.86 -10.12
CA GLU A 157 -11.21 -14.56 -10.22
C GLU A 157 -10.19 -13.43 -10.38
N ILE A 158 -9.10 -13.44 -9.61
CA ILE A 158 -8.01 -12.47 -9.71
C ILE A 158 -7.43 -12.49 -11.14
N ASP A 159 -7.11 -13.67 -11.66
CA ASP A 159 -6.47 -13.81 -12.98
C ASP A 159 -7.39 -13.42 -14.16
N SER A 160 -8.71 -13.38 -13.92
CA SER A 160 -9.71 -12.91 -14.90
C SER A 160 -9.71 -11.39 -15.14
N HIS A 161 -9.03 -10.61 -14.31
CA HIS A 161 -8.94 -9.15 -14.47
C HIS A 161 -7.99 -8.76 -15.60
N ASP A 162 -8.25 -7.64 -16.27
CA ASP A 162 -7.42 -7.14 -17.39
C ASP A 162 -6.02 -6.76 -16.92
N PHE A 163 -5.90 -6.28 -15.68
CA PHE A 163 -4.64 -5.84 -15.09
C PHE A 163 -4.56 -6.21 -13.60
N VAL A 164 -3.49 -6.92 -13.21
CA VAL A 164 -3.27 -7.36 -11.83
C VAL A 164 -2.09 -6.64 -11.22
N ILE A 165 -2.33 -5.93 -10.11
CA ILE A 165 -1.34 -5.22 -9.31
C ILE A 165 -1.07 -6.01 -8.02
N ARG A 166 0.19 -6.35 -7.76
CA ARG A 166 0.61 -7.07 -6.55
C ARG A 166 1.52 -6.22 -5.67
N CYS A 167 1.54 -6.51 -4.38
CA CYS A 167 2.32 -5.75 -3.41
C CYS A 167 3.58 -6.51 -2.94
N ASN A 168 4.70 -5.79 -2.91
CA ASN A 168 5.96 -6.19 -2.27
C ASN A 168 6.48 -7.56 -2.73
N LEU A 169 6.48 -7.84 -4.02
CA LEU A 169 7.06 -9.03 -4.65
C LEU A 169 6.64 -10.35 -3.98
N ALA A 170 5.42 -10.37 -3.41
CA ALA A 170 4.93 -11.52 -2.68
C ALA A 170 4.95 -12.79 -3.57
N PRO A 171 5.29 -13.95 -3.00
CA PRO A 171 5.30 -15.22 -3.73
C PRO A 171 3.88 -15.58 -4.15
N VAL A 172 3.74 -16.24 -5.29
CA VAL A 172 2.44 -16.63 -5.86
C VAL A 172 2.36 -18.10 -6.19
N GLU A 173 3.50 -18.73 -6.48
CA GLU A 173 3.58 -20.09 -7.00
C GLU A 173 2.95 -21.12 -6.06
N GLU A 174 3.22 -21.04 -4.77
CA GLU A 174 2.67 -21.96 -3.76
C GLU A 174 1.24 -21.61 -3.34
N TYR A 175 0.75 -20.42 -3.69
CA TYR A 175 -0.53 -19.85 -3.20
C TYR A 175 -1.54 -19.61 -4.31
N PHE A 176 -1.26 -20.11 -5.51
CA PHE A 176 -1.96 -19.70 -6.71
C PHE A 176 -3.47 -19.90 -6.69
N GLN A 177 -3.95 -20.92 -5.98
CA GLN A 177 -5.38 -21.23 -5.90
C GLN A 177 -6.13 -20.07 -5.25
N ASP A 178 -5.47 -19.39 -4.32
CA ASP A 178 -6.00 -18.28 -3.56
C ASP A 178 -5.66 -16.92 -4.16
N VAL A 179 -4.46 -16.78 -4.72
CA VAL A 179 -3.93 -15.45 -5.11
C VAL A 179 -3.73 -15.28 -6.61
N GLY A 180 -3.85 -16.33 -7.41
CA GLY A 180 -3.62 -16.33 -8.86
C GLY A 180 -2.14 -16.17 -9.23
N TRP A 181 -1.82 -16.31 -10.52
CA TRP A 181 -0.45 -16.09 -11.03
C TRP A 181 -0.27 -14.80 -11.82
N ARG A 182 -1.34 -14.30 -12.46
CA ARG A 182 -1.26 -13.13 -13.34
C ARG A 182 -0.71 -11.94 -12.56
N THR A 183 0.27 -11.28 -13.14
CA THR A 183 0.88 -10.08 -12.59
C THR A 183 1.18 -9.16 -13.76
N ASN A 184 0.77 -7.90 -13.67
CA ASN A 184 1.08 -6.89 -14.68
C ASN A 184 1.92 -5.75 -14.08
N LEU A 185 1.71 -5.46 -12.79
CA LEU A 185 2.56 -4.59 -11.99
C LEU A 185 2.76 -5.22 -10.63
N VAL A 186 3.99 -5.19 -10.12
CA VAL A 186 4.29 -5.60 -8.74
C VAL A 186 5.25 -4.61 -8.10
N THR A 187 4.95 -4.21 -6.88
CA THR A 187 5.87 -3.35 -6.11
C THR A 187 6.95 -4.18 -5.44
N MET A 188 8.12 -3.62 -5.20
CA MET A 188 9.21 -4.27 -4.47
C MET A 188 9.79 -3.30 -3.44
N ASN A 189 9.12 -3.17 -2.29
CA ASN A 189 9.74 -2.51 -1.16
C ASN A 189 11.05 -3.25 -0.79
N PRO A 190 12.19 -2.56 -0.61
CA PRO A 190 13.47 -3.22 -0.39
C PRO A 190 13.45 -4.24 0.76
N SER A 191 12.67 -3.98 1.81
CA SER A 191 12.52 -4.91 2.96
C SER A 191 11.95 -6.27 2.60
N VAL A 192 11.36 -6.47 1.41
CA VAL A 192 10.91 -7.81 0.99
C VAL A 192 12.07 -8.74 0.65
N VAL A 193 13.19 -8.20 0.16
CA VAL A 193 14.37 -9.01 -0.16
C VAL A 193 14.90 -9.69 1.10
N GLN A 194 14.91 -8.98 2.23
CA GLN A 194 15.21 -9.57 3.53
C GLN A 194 14.17 -10.60 3.95
N ARG A 195 12.89 -10.22 3.92
CA ARG A 195 11.82 -10.98 4.58
C ARG A 195 11.39 -12.24 3.83
N ALA A 196 11.30 -12.17 2.51
CA ALA A 196 10.83 -13.27 1.68
C ALA A 196 11.97 -14.01 0.97
N PHE A 197 13.16 -13.39 0.89
CA PHE A 197 14.31 -13.93 0.15
C PHE A 197 15.61 -13.95 0.97
N GLN A 198 15.51 -13.80 2.30
CA GLN A 198 16.62 -13.90 3.27
C GLN A 198 17.88 -13.14 2.85
N ASP A 199 17.75 -11.92 2.33
CA ASP A 199 18.89 -11.09 1.89
C ASP A 199 19.82 -11.81 0.89
N LEU A 200 19.27 -12.79 0.15
CA LEU A 200 19.98 -13.58 -0.86
C LEU A 200 21.26 -14.26 -0.32
N VAL A 201 21.29 -14.57 0.98
CA VAL A 201 22.48 -15.09 1.68
C VAL A 201 23.02 -16.40 1.11
N THR A 202 22.15 -17.23 0.51
CA THR A 202 22.54 -18.47 -0.18
C THR A 202 22.20 -18.43 -1.66
N ASN A 203 22.87 -19.28 -2.45
CA ASN A 203 22.54 -19.47 -3.87
C ASN A 203 21.09 -19.94 -4.07
N GLU A 204 20.53 -20.70 -3.12
CA GLU A 204 19.12 -21.10 -3.16
C GLU A 204 18.18 -19.89 -3.09
N TRP A 205 18.41 -18.98 -2.14
CA TRP A 205 17.60 -17.77 -2.02
C TRP A 205 17.77 -16.81 -3.19
N LYS A 206 18.99 -16.71 -3.73
CA LYS A 206 19.29 -15.98 -4.96
C LYS A 206 18.52 -16.55 -6.15
N GLU A 207 18.52 -17.87 -6.32
CA GLU A 207 17.79 -18.52 -7.42
C GLU A 207 16.27 -18.39 -7.24
N ARG A 208 15.76 -18.46 -6.00
CA ARG A 208 14.34 -18.21 -5.71
C ARG A 208 13.93 -16.79 -6.11
N PHE A 209 14.75 -15.79 -5.76
CA PHE A 209 14.51 -14.41 -6.15
C PHE A 209 14.58 -14.23 -7.67
N LEU A 210 15.57 -14.81 -8.34
CA LEU A 210 15.69 -14.80 -9.80
C LEU A 210 14.49 -15.47 -10.48
N ARG A 211 14.03 -16.61 -9.98
CA ARG A 211 12.83 -17.30 -10.50
C ARG A 211 11.62 -16.39 -10.38
N ARG A 212 11.46 -15.69 -9.26
CA ARG A 212 10.37 -14.73 -9.08
C ARG A 212 10.47 -13.55 -10.04
N LEU A 213 11.68 -13.03 -10.29
CA LEU A 213 11.89 -11.98 -11.29
C LEU A 213 11.57 -12.47 -12.71
N ARG A 214 11.96 -13.70 -13.07
CA ARG A 214 11.66 -14.31 -14.38
C ARG A 214 10.17 -14.56 -14.57
N SER A 215 9.42 -14.90 -13.52
CA SER A 215 7.96 -15.09 -13.61
C SER A 215 7.19 -13.78 -13.84
N LEU A 216 7.86 -12.63 -13.84
CA LEU A 216 7.31 -11.30 -14.11
C LEU A 216 7.60 -10.81 -15.53
N SER A 217 7.87 -11.70 -16.49
CA SER A 217 8.14 -11.34 -17.89
C SER A 217 7.10 -10.36 -18.46
N GLY A 218 7.56 -9.29 -19.10
CA GLY A 218 6.72 -8.20 -19.65
C GLY A 218 6.02 -7.29 -18.62
N SER A 219 6.10 -7.60 -17.32
CA SER A 219 5.45 -6.86 -16.24
C SER A 219 6.24 -5.62 -15.82
N VAL A 220 5.62 -4.78 -14.99
CA VAL A 220 6.27 -3.64 -14.34
C VAL A 220 6.72 -4.01 -12.92
N LEU A 221 8.02 -3.90 -12.64
CA LEU A 221 8.59 -3.94 -11.30
C LEU A 221 8.74 -2.52 -10.76
N TRP A 222 7.89 -2.16 -9.81
CA TRP A 222 7.85 -0.83 -9.24
C TRP A 222 8.66 -0.78 -7.92
N ILE A 223 9.79 -0.08 -7.91
CA ILE A 223 10.77 -0.10 -6.84
C ILE A 223 10.82 1.27 -6.13
N PRO A 224 10.24 1.41 -4.92
CA PRO A 224 10.32 2.63 -4.12
C PRO A 224 11.71 2.81 -3.48
N ALA A 225 12.76 2.94 -4.31
CA ALA A 225 14.17 2.94 -3.89
C ALA A 225 14.55 4.09 -2.94
N PHE A 226 13.83 5.21 -3.01
CA PHE A 226 14.17 6.45 -2.30
C PHE A 226 13.23 6.76 -1.13
N MET A 227 12.40 5.80 -0.69
CA MET A 227 11.44 6.06 0.39
C MET A 227 12.10 6.10 1.77
N ALA A 228 12.88 5.08 2.12
CA ALA A 228 13.56 4.93 3.41
C ALA A 228 15.02 4.51 3.21
N LYS A 229 15.89 4.96 4.11
CA LYS A 229 17.28 4.51 4.21
C LYS A 229 17.35 3.04 4.65
N GLY A 230 18.42 2.34 4.29
CA GLY A 230 18.72 0.95 4.70
C GLY A 230 18.23 -0.12 3.70
N GLY A 231 17.69 0.30 2.56
CA GLY A 231 17.25 -0.58 1.47
C GLY A 231 18.17 -0.60 0.24
N GLU A 232 19.23 0.18 0.25
CA GLU A 232 20.07 0.52 -0.91
C GLU A 232 20.72 -0.72 -1.50
N GLU A 233 21.38 -1.52 -0.67
CA GLU A 233 22.04 -2.76 -1.13
C GLU A 233 21.04 -3.75 -1.73
N ARG A 234 19.85 -3.89 -1.12
CA ARG A 234 18.80 -4.78 -1.61
C ARG A 234 18.24 -4.34 -2.96
N VAL A 235 18.12 -3.03 -3.17
CA VAL A 235 17.80 -2.46 -4.48
C VAL A 235 18.91 -2.80 -5.46
N GLU A 236 20.17 -2.52 -5.13
CA GLU A 236 21.31 -2.80 -6.01
C GLU A 236 21.44 -4.28 -6.37
N TRP A 237 21.21 -5.20 -5.44
CA TRP A 237 21.20 -6.64 -5.74
C TRP A 237 20.13 -6.99 -6.75
N ALA A 238 18.92 -6.45 -6.60
CA ALA A 238 17.83 -6.68 -7.55
C ALA A 238 18.17 -6.13 -8.94
N LEU A 239 18.65 -4.88 -9.02
CA LEU A 239 19.02 -4.24 -10.28
C LEU A 239 20.16 -4.99 -10.98
N ARG A 240 21.19 -5.38 -10.22
CA ARG A 240 22.32 -6.16 -10.73
C ARG A 240 21.86 -7.50 -11.30
N LEU A 241 20.96 -8.21 -10.62
CA LEU A 241 20.44 -9.49 -11.09
C LEU A 241 19.60 -9.36 -12.36
N ILE A 242 18.77 -8.32 -12.46
CA ILE A 242 17.99 -8.02 -13.67
C ILE A 242 18.94 -7.80 -14.86
N LEU A 243 19.98 -7.00 -14.68
CA LEU A 243 20.96 -6.70 -15.73
C LEU A 243 21.81 -7.91 -16.11
N LEU A 244 22.36 -8.63 -15.12
CA LEU A 244 23.25 -9.78 -15.36
C LEU A 244 22.55 -10.96 -16.05
N HIS A 245 21.28 -11.18 -15.73
CA HIS A 245 20.50 -12.30 -16.28
C HIS A 245 19.53 -11.86 -17.38
N THR A 246 19.65 -10.62 -17.85
CA THR A 246 18.82 -10.05 -18.92
C THR A 246 17.33 -10.35 -18.71
N VAL A 247 16.85 -10.13 -17.47
CA VAL A 247 15.46 -10.44 -17.11
C VAL A 247 14.54 -9.47 -17.85
N ASP A 248 13.61 -10.01 -18.63
CA ASP A 248 12.59 -9.24 -19.34
C ASP A 248 11.58 -8.63 -18.36
N ILE A 249 11.92 -7.49 -17.76
CA ILE A 249 11.04 -6.80 -16.82
C ILE A 249 11.22 -5.29 -16.97
N ARG A 250 10.11 -4.56 -16.98
CA ARG A 250 10.15 -3.10 -17.04
C ARG A 250 10.25 -2.56 -15.63
N THR A 251 11.28 -1.78 -15.31
CA THR A 251 11.37 -1.17 -13.98
C THR A 251 10.73 0.22 -13.93
N ALA A 252 10.22 0.59 -12.76
CA ALA A 252 9.66 1.90 -12.48
C ALA A 252 10.10 2.35 -11.08
N PHE A 253 10.52 3.61 -10.95
CA PHE A 253 10.99 4.19 -9.70
C PHE A 253 10.16 5.43 -9.38
N PRO A 254 9.26 5.39 -8.38
CA PRO A 254 8.29 6.45 -8.19
C PRO A 254 8.92 7.83 -8.01
N SER A 255 8.20 8.83 -8.49
CA SER A 255 8.54 10.22 -8.21
C SER A 255 8.62 10.48 -6.71
N LEU A 256 9.59 11.29 -6.29
CA LEU A 256 9.82 11.65 -4.89
C LEU A 256 8.61 12.37 -4.27
N ARG A 257 7.73 12.98 -5.09
CA ARG A 257 6.51 13.65 -4.63
C ARG A 257 5.31 12.72 -4.47
N LEU A 258 5.32 11.52 -5.05
CA LEU A 258 4.13 10.66 -5.19
C LEU A 258 3.46 10.41 -3.84
N LEU A 259 4.25 10.10 -2.82
CA LEU A 259 3.70 9.81 -1.50
C LEU A 259 3.03 11.04 -0.87
N HIS A 260 3.63 12.22 -1.02
CA HIS A 260 3.05 13.48 -0.55
C HIS A 260 1.75 13.81 -1.29
N ALA A 261 1.70 13.58 -2.61
CA ALA A 261 0.50 13.77 -3.41
C ALA A 261 -0.65 12.84 -2.95
N VAL A 262 -0.35 11.55 -2.76
CA VAL A 262 -1.35 10.58 -2.28
C VAL A 262 -1.81 10.92 -0.86
N ARG A 263 -0.88 11.23 0.05
CA ARG A 263 -1.24 11.67 1.41
C ARG A 263 -2.11 12.93 1.39
N GLY A 264 -1.77 13.91 0.55
CA GLY A 264 -2.52 15.16 0.42
C GLY A 264 -3.95 14.94 -0.06
N TYR A 265 -4.16 14.03 -1.02
CA TYR A 265 -5.50 13.64 -1.46
C TYR A 265 -6.33 13.07 -0.30
N TRP A 266 -5.80 12.08 0.42
CA TRP A 266 -6.52 11.43 1.52
C TRP A 266 -6.80 12.40 2.67
N LEU A 267 -5.83 13.26 3.02
CA LEU A 267 -5.99 14.29 4.04
C LEU A 267 -7.10 15.29 3.67
N THR A 268 -7.14 15.75 2.42
CA THR A 268 -8.19 16.68 1.92
C THR A 268 -9.59 16.05 1.98
N ASN A 269 -9.67 14.71 1.96
CA ASN A 269 -10.92 13.97 2.10
C ASN A 269 -11.15 13.46 3.53
N ASN A 270 -10.55 14.13 4.52
CA ASN A 270 -10.71 13.86 5.95
C ASN A 270 -10.22 12.48 6.42
N VAL A 271 -9.27 11.88 5.68
CA VAL A 271 -8.66 10.60 6.02
C VAL A 271 -7.21 10.86 6.48
N HIS A 272 -7.06 10.98 7.80
CA HIS A 272 -5.81 11.36 8.48
C HIS A 272 -4.81 10.19 8.56
N ILE A 273 -4.16 9.89 7.42
CA ILE A 273 -3.15 8.84 7.35
C ILE A 273 -1.75 9.45 7.48
N LYS A 274 -0.98 8.97 8.47
CA LYS A 274 0.42 9.37 8.67
C LYS A 274 1.29 8.95 7.47
N ARG A 275 1.19 7.68 7.08
CA ARG A 275 1.89 7.10 5.93
C ARG A 275 1.00 6.05 5.24
N PRO A 276 0.58 6.29 3.99
CA PRO A 276 -0.18 5.30 3.22
C PRO A 276 0.56 3.96 3.15
N THR A 277 -0.16 2.84 3.29
CA THR A 277 0.38 1.53 2.91
C THR A 277 0.64 1.45 1.40
N THR A 278 1.47 0.49 0.99
CA THR A 278 1.63 0.13 -0.43
C THR A 278 0.27 -0.17 -1.08
N GLY A 279 -0.65 -0.83 -0.38
CA GLY A 279 -1.98 -1.17 -0.91
C GLY A 279 -2.82 0.07 -1.22
N LEU A 280 -2.88 1.02 -0.27
CA LEU A 280 -3.60 2.28 -0.50
C LEU A 280 -2.94 3.15 -1.58
N LEU A 281 -1.61 3.15 -1.62
CA LEU A 281 -0.85 3.83 -2.67
C LEU A 281 -1.20 3.27 -4.05
N MET A 282 -1.21 1.94 -4.20
CA MET A 282 -1.55 1.27 -5.45
C MET A 282 -3.00 1.48 -5.84
N TYR A 283 -3.95 1.46 -4.89
CA TYR A 283 -5.35 1.84 -5.18
C TYR A 283 -5.44 3.25 -5.74
N THR A 284 -4.79 4.21 -5.09
CA THR A 284 -4.84 5.63 -5.49
C THR A 284 -4.27 5.82 -6.89
N MET A 285 -3.13 5.18 -7.21
CA MET A 285 -2.54 5.20 -8.54
C MET A 285 -3.42 4.50 -9.60
N ALA A 286 -3.95 3.32 -9.29
CA ALA A 286 -4.77 2.51 -10.20
C ALA A 286 -6.04 3.24 -10.64
N THR A 287 -6.60 4.12 -9.80
CA THR A 287 -7.77 4.94 -10.19
C THR A 287 -7.57 5.72 -11.47
N ARG A 288 -6.32 5.97 -11.87
CA ARG A 288 -5.99 6.78 -13.04
C ARG A 288 -5.93 5.99 -14.35
N PHE A 289 -5.76 4.67 -14.29
CA PHE A 289 -5.66 3.80 -15.47
C PHE A 289 -6.60 2.58 -15.41
N CYS A 290 -7.44 2.44 -14.38
CA CYS A 290 -8.44 1.38 -14.23
C CYS A 290 -9.85 1.94 -14.13
N GLU A 291 -10.83 1.40 -14.87
CA GLU A 291 -12.25 1.79 -14.73
C GLU A 291 -12.86 1.31 -13.41
N GLU A 292 -12.80 -0.01 -13.18
CA GLU A 292 -13.36 -0.74 -12.05
C GLU A 292 -12.22 -1.45 -11.29
N ILE A 293 -12.16 -1.26 -9.98
CA ILE A 293 -11.06 -1.77 -9.14
C ILE A 293 -11.61 -2.75 -8.11
N HIS A 294 -11.04 -3.95 -8.09
CA HIS A 294 -11.28 -4.98 -7.10
C HIS A 294 -10.05 -5.11 -6.18
N LEU A 295 -10.29 -5.22 -4.89
CA LEU A 295 -9.27 -5.35 -3.86
C LEU A 295 -9.37 -6.72 -3.21
N TYR A 296 -8.25 -7.44 -3.16
CA TYR A 296 -8.11 -8.76 -2.56
C TYR A 296 -7.00 -8.71 -1.51
N GLY A 297 -7.15 -9.39 -0.36
CA GLY A 297 -6.09 -9.42 0.65
C GLY A 297 -5.88 -8.11 1.42
N PHE A 298 -6.91 -7.25 1.47
CA PHE A 298 -6.94 -6.04 2.28
C PHE A 298 -7.68 -6.34 3.58
N TRP A 299 -6.98 -6.91 4.57
CA TRP A 299 -7.54 -7.23 5.88
C TRP A 299 -6.47 -7.04 6.97
N PRO A 300 -6.50 -5.92 7.71
CA PRO A 300 -5.48 -5.58 8.69
C PRO A 300 -5.89 -5.99 10.11
N PHE A 301 -6.37 -7.22 10.28
CA PHE A 301 -6.79 -7.74 11.58
C PHE A 301 -6.28 -9.16 11.77
N SER A 302 -6.09 -9.55 13.04
CA SER A 302 -5.59 -10.87 13.44
C SER A 302 -6.66 -11.95 13.46
N LEU A 303 -7.93 -11.58 13.31
CA LEU A 303 -9.08 -12.49 13.27
C LEU A 303 -9.91 -12.19 12.03
N ASP A 304 -10.54 -13.20 11.45
CA ASP A 304 -11.54 -13.05 10.38
C ASP A 304 -12.93 -12.70 10.98
N PRO A 305 -13.96 -12.43 10.15
CA PRO A 305 -15.31 -12.16 10.65
C PRO A 305 -15.92 -13.29 11.49
N GLN A 306 -15.43 -14.52 11.36
CA GLN A 306 -15.86 -15.70 12.11
C GLN A 306 -15.04 -15.91 13.40
N GLY A 307 -14.04 -15.06 13.67
CA GLY A 307 -13.18 -15.13 14.84
C GLY A 307 -12.02 -16.13 14.70
N LYS A 308 -11.74 -16.65 13.50
CA LYS A 308 -10.59 -17.52 13.23
C LYS A 308 -9.31 -16.68 13.08
N PRO A 309 -8.15 -17.17 13.57
CA PRO A 309 -6.88 -16.48 13.38
C PRO A 309 -6.53 -16.25 11.91
N VAL A 310 -6.11 -15.02 11.59
CA VAL A 310 -5.62 -14.59 10.28
C VAL A 310 -4.16 -14.19 10.40
N LYS A 311 -3.31 -14.77 9.55
CA LYS A 311 -1.90 -14.38 9.45
C LYS A 311 -1.78 -12.97 8.89
N TYR A 312 -0.72 -12.24 9.28
CA TYR A 312 -0.47 -10.92 8.70
C TYR A 312 -0.19 -11.01 7.21
N HIS A 313 0.68 -11.93 6.79
CA HIS A 313 0.82 -12.29 5.39
C HIS A 313 0.39 -13.71 5.11
N TYR A 314 -0.09 -13.97 3.89
CA TYR A 314 -0.43 -15.34 3.47
C TYR A 314 0.80 -16.25 3.33
N TYR A 315 2.00 -15.68 3.19
CA TYR A 315 3.23 -16.41 2.81
C TYR A 315 4.33 -16.49 3.88
N ASP A 316 4.22 -15.77 4.99
CA ASP A 316 5.24 -15.76 6.04
C ASP A 316 4.67 -15.98 7.44
N THR A 317 5.54 -15.90 8.44
CA THR A 317 5.23 -16.07 9.87
C THR A 317 5.25 -14.76 10.64
N LEU A 318 5.35 -13.62 9.94
CA LEU A 318 5.42 -12.31 10.56
C LEU A 318 4.13 -12.03 11.34
N LYS A 319 4.29 -11.58 12.58
CA LYS A 319 3.20 -11.03 13.38
C LYS A 319 3.29 -9.51 13.32
N TYR A 320 2.16 -8.86 13.12
CA TYR A 320 2.09 -7.40 13.04
C TYR A 320 1.09 -6.86 14.04
N GLU A 321 1.51 -5.84 14.78
CA GLU A 321 0.65 -5.12 15.72
C GLU A 321 -0.05 -3.97 15.00
N TYR A 322 -1.22 -4.26 14.42
CA TYR A 322 -1.97 -3.33 13.57
C TYR A 322 -2.38 -2.02 14.25
N THR A 323 -2.45 -2.01 15.57
CA THR A 323 -2.89 -0.88 16.41
C THR A 323 -1.76 -0.26 17.22
N SER A 324 -0.51 -0.69 17.02
CA SER A 324 0.63 -0.13 17.73
C SER A 324 0.81 1.34 17.35
N SER A 325 0.98 2.24 18.33
CA SER A 325 1.30 3.66 18.08
C SER A 325 2.64 3.85 17.39
N SER A 326 3.53 2.85 17.49
CA SER A 326 4.81 2.78 16.77
C SER A 326 4.64 2.44 15.29
N SER A 327 3.48 1.88 14.89
CA SER A 327 3.20 1.58 13.49
C SER A 327 3.24 2.86 12.67
N PRO A 328 3.98 2.88 11.55
CA PRO A 328 3.95 4.03 10.67
C PRO A 328 2.62 4.15 9.89
N HIS A 329 1.84 3.07 9.83
CA HIS A 329 0.62 2.97 9.04
C HIS A 329 -0.61 2.92 9.94
N THR A 330 -1.70 3.53 9.48
CA THR A 330 -3.00 3.48 10.15
C THR A 330 -3.92 2.47 9.44
N MET A 331 -3.46 1.22 9.31
CA MET A 331 -4.13 0.22 8.45
C MET A 331 -5.62 -0.01 8.75
N PRO A 332 -6.07 -0.06 10.02
CA PRO A 332 -7.50 -0.15 10.32
C PRO A 332 -8.33 1.03 9.77
N LEU A 333 -7.77 2.25 9.77
CA LEU A 333 -8.41 3.43 9.17
C LEU A 333 -8.46 3.31 7.65
N GLU A 334 -7.37 2.85 7.01
CA GLU A 334 -7.36 2.59 5.57
C GLU A 334 -8.44 1.57 5.18
N PHE A 335 -8.53 0.44 5.89
CA PHE A 335 -9.54 -0.58 5.65
C PHE A 335 -10.96 -0.05 5.84
N ARG A 336 -11.23 0.73 6.90
CA ARG A 336 -12.55 1.36 7.12
C ARG A 336 -12.92 2.29 5.97
N THR A 337 -11.95 3.04 5.47
CA THR A 337 -12.12 3.95 4.32
C THR A 337 -12.45 3.16 3.05
N LEU A 338 -11.66 2.13 2.73
CA LEU A 338 -11.89 1.25 1.57
C LEU A 338 -13.22 0.49 1.68
N SER A 339 -13.62 0.08 2.88
CA SER A 339 -14.91 -0.57 3.14
C SER A 339 -16.09 0.39 2.91
N THR A 340 -15.91 1.67 3.21
CA THR A 340 -16.92 2.70 2.92
C THR A 340 -17.05 2.91 1.42
N LEU A 341 -15.94 3.00 0.69
CA LEU A 341 -15.93 3.06 -0.78
C LEU A 341 -16.55 1.80 -1.40
N HIS A 342 -16.34 0.63 -0.79
CA HIS A 342 -16.99 -0.61 -1.20
C HIS A 342 -18.52 -0.53 -1.09
N ARG A 343 -19.05 -0.10 0.06
CA ARG A 343 -20.50 0.06 0.27
C ARG A 343 -21.14 1.07 -0.68
N GLN A 344 -20.38 2.08 -1.12
CA GLN A 344 -20.84 3.08 -2.08
C GLN A 344 -20.70 2.65 -3.55
N GLY A 345 -20.14 1.46 -3.81
CA GLY A 345 -19.94 0.94 -5.17
C GLY A 345 -18.73 1.52 -5.91
N ALA A 346 -17.86 2.31 -5.25
CA ALA A 346 -16.70 2.94 -5.89
C ALA A 346 -15.57 1.95 -6.21
N LEU A 347 -15.44 0.90 -5.39
CA LEU A 347 -14.52 -0.22 -5.56
C LEU A 347 -15.18 -1.50 -5.04
N ARG A 348 -14.65 -2.67 -5.37
CA ARG A 348 -15.09 -3.92 -4.76
C ARG A 348 -14.03 -4.42 -3.79
N LEU A 349 -14.40 -4.68 -2.53
CA LEU A 349 -13.50 -5.21 -1.51
C LEU A 349 -13.88 -6.66 -1.23
N HIS A 350 -12.94 -7.59 -1.46
CA HIS A 350 -13.13 -9.02 -1.23
C HIS A 350 -12.43 -9.44 0.06
N THR A 351 -13.23 -9.93 1.01
CA THR A 351 -12.76 -10.36 2.34
C THR A 351 -13.19 -11.78 2.69
N GLY A 352 -13.66 -12.55 1.71
CA GLY A 352 -14.15 -13.93 1.90
C GLY A 352 -13.77 -14.81 0.72
N VAL A 353 -14.36 -16.01 0.68
CA VAL A 353 -14.16 -16.95 -0.41
C VAL A 353 -14.71 -16.40 -1.73
N CYS A 354 -13.98 -16.60 -2.81
CA CYS A 354 -14.48 -16.35 -4.16
C CYS A 354 -15.21 -17.59 -4.66
N GLY A 355 -16.39 -17.38 -5.26
CA GLY A 355 -17.10 -18.45 -5.95
C GLY A 355 -16.62 -18.55 -7.39
N ILE A 356 -16.54 -19.76 -7.93
CA ILE A 356 -16.74 -19.95 -9.36
C ILE A 356 -18.13 -19.37 -9.62
N GLN A 357 -18.23 -18.25 -10.33
CA GLN A 357 -19.50 -17.89 -10.94
C GLN A 357 -19.90 -19.12 -11.75
N GLN A 358 -20.88 -19.88 -11.27
CA GLN A 358 -21.51 -20.91 -12.08
C GLN A 358 -21.97 -20.17 -13.34
N ARG A 359 -21.27 -20.40 -14.46
CA ARG A 359 -21.85 -20.07 -15.76
C ARG A 359 -23.23 -20.73 -15.74
N PRO A 360 -24.31 -20.01 -16.05
CA PRO A 360 -25.59 -20.65 -16.25
C PRO A 360 -25.37 -21.78 -17.24
N GLN A 361 -25.60 -23.01 -16.80
CA GLN A 361 -25.65 -24.17 -17.67
C GLN A 361 -26.93 -24.03 -18.50
N LYS A 362 -26.89 -23.16 -19.50
CA LYS A 362 -27.84 -23.09 -20.60
C LYS A 362 -27.01 -23.02 -21.87
N ASP A 363 -27.40 -23.88 -22.81
CA ASP A 363 -26.85 -24.06 -24.15
C ASP A 363 -25.67 -25.04 -24.25
N LEU A 364 -25.92 -26.27 -23.79
CA LEU A 364 -25.32 -27.46 -24.41
C LEU A 364 -26.35 -28.60 -24.51
N GLN A 365 -27.56 -28.27 -24.96
CA GLN A 365 -28.51 -29.22 -25.57
C GLN A 365 -29.39 -28.44 -26.55
N SER A 366 -28.95 -28.31 -27.81
CA SER A 366 -29.80 -28.11 -29.01
C SER A 366 -28.91 -27.80 -30.21
N LYS A 367 -28.45 -28.87 -30.87
CA LYS A 367 -28.45 -29.13 -32.33
C LYS A 367 -27.38 -30.13 -32.70
#